data_AF-A0A7J4L638-F1
#
_entry.id   AF-A0A7J4L638-F1
#
_cell.length_a   1.000
_cell.length_b   1.000
_cell.length_c   1.000
_cell.angle_alpha   90.00
_cell.angle_beta   90.00
_cell.angle_gamma   90.00
#
_symmetry.space_group_name_H-M   'P 1'
#
loop_
_entity.id
_entity.type
_entity.pdbx_description
1 polymer ?
#
loop_
_entity_poly.entity_id
_entity_poly.type
_entity_poly.pdbx_seq_one_letter_code
_entity_poly.pdbx_strand_id
1 'polypeptide(L)'
;MIVKKDFLKKLKDFGLNTYESKLWTALLSRGVSTAGELSDIANVPRSRSYDVLESLEKKGFIVMKLGKPIKYIAVPPEEIVFRVKRKIEEESKAQMLTLDELKNSDILDELKLLHKNGVELIEPGDLTGVIKGRNNLYNHLEATMKSATK
;
A
#
# COMPACT_ATOMS: atom_id res chain seq x y z
N MET A 1 -8.04 24.05 8.06
CA MET A 1 -8.55 22.78 7.50
C MET A 1 -8.58 21.73 8.62
N ILE A 2 -9.76 21.32 9.07
CA ILE A 2 -9.92 20.38 10.21
C ILE A 2 -9.84 18.95 9.69
N VAL A 3 -8.65 18.53 9.28
CA VAL A 3 -8.38 17.11 9.00
C VAL A 3 -7.36 16.66 10.03
N LYS A 4 -7.79 15.83 10.99
CA LYS A 4 -6.91 15.28 12.03
C LYS A 4 -5.75 14.52 11.37
N LYS A 5 -4.53 14.64 11.89
CA LYS A 5 -3.35 13.93 11.34
C LYS A 5 -3.58 12.42 11.22
N ASP A 6 -4.34 11.83 12.14
CA ASP A 6 -4.67 10.42 12.12
C ASP A 6 -5.62 10.03 10.98
N PHE A 7 -6.46 10.96 10.51
CA PHE A 7 -7.31 10.74 9.35
C PHE A 7 -6.49 10.66 8.06
N LEU A 8 -5.53 11.59 7.89
CA LEU A 8 -4.60 11.55 6.74
C LEU A 8 -3.71 10.29 6.75
N LYS A 9 -3.39 9.76 7.93
CA LYS A 9 -2.67 8.49 8.04
C LYS A 9 -3.52 7.33 7.52
N LYS A 10 -4.80 7.25 7.88
CA LYS A 10 -5.70 6.19 7.37
C LYS A 10 -5.89 6.26 5.86
N LEU A 11 -5.83 7.45 5.25
CA LEU A 11 -5.89 7.57 3.79
C LEU A 11 -4.65 7.01 3.07
N LYS A 12 -3.54 6.77 3.78
CA LYS A 12 -2.41 6.03 3.19
C LYS A 12 -2.79 4.58 2.88
N ASP A 13 -3.69 4.00 3.65
CA ASP A 13 -4.19 2.64 3.43
C ASP A 13 -5.01 2.55 2.12
N PHE A 14 -5.45 3.70 1.59
CA PHE A 14 -6.13 3.83 0.31
C PHE A 14 -5.14 3.94 -0.86
N GLY A 15 -3.83 3.84 -0.59
CA GLY A 15 -2.77 4.04 -1.58
C GLY A 15 -2.53 5.50 -1.95
N LEU A 16 -2.98 6.45 -1.11
CA LEU A 16 -2.75 7.87 -1.32
C LEU A 16 -1.48 8.36 -0.61
N ASN A 17 -0.73 9.22 -1.29
CA ASN A 17 0.34 9.98 -0.67
C ASN A 17 -0.19 11.19 0.11
N THR A 18 0.69 11.89 0.83
CA THR A 18 0.30 13.02 1.67
C THR A 18 -0.31 14.17 0.87
N TYR A 19 0.20 14.48 -0.33
CA TYR A 19 -0.33 15.56 -1.17
C TYR A 19 -1.67 15.17 -1.78
N GLU A 20 -1.80 13.94 -2.27
CA GLU A 20 -3.05 13.37 -2.78
C GLU A 20 -4.14 13.41 -1.71
N SER A 21 -3.82 13.01 -0.49
CA SER A 21 -4.77 13.02 0.63
C SER A 21 -5.24 14.45 0.95
N LYS A 22 -4.34 15.44 0.93
CA LYS A 22 -4.69 16.84 1.17
C LYS A 22 -5.57 17.41 0.04
N LEU A 23 -5.21 17.16 -1.22
CA LEU A 23 -5.95 17.67 -2.37
C LEU A 23 -7.32 17.01 -2.49
N TRP A 24 -7.41 15.69 -2.28
CA TRP A 24 -8.68 14.97 -2.30
C TRP A 24 -9.63 15.42 -1.19
N THR A 25 -9.12 15.60 0.04
CA THR A 25 -9.95 16.11 1.16
C THR A 25 -10.39 17.56 0.96
N ALA A 26 -9.53 18.40 0.36
CA ALA A 26 -9.91 19.77 -0.02
C ALA A 26 -11.00 19.77 -1.10
N LEU A 27 -10.90 18.88 -2.08
CA LEU A 27 -11.89 18.74 -3.14
C LEU A 27 -13.22 18.21 -2.61
N LEU A 28 -13.20 17.19 -1.74
CA LEU A 28 -14.41 16.70 -1.06
C LEU A 28 -15.13 17.80 -0.29
N SER A 29 -14.38 18.74 0.31
CA SER A 29 -14.97 19.87 1.04
C SER A 29 -15.63 20.91 0.13
N ARG A 30 -15.22 21.01 -1.14
CA ARG A 30 -15.78 21.96 -2.12
C ARG A 30 -16.75 21.33 -3.12
N GLY A 31 -16.72 20.02 -3.28
CA GLY A 31 -17.41 19.28 -4.34
C GLY A 31 -16.75 19.42 -5.71
N VAL A 32 -16.63 20.65 -6.21
CA VAL A 32 -16.04 20.97 -7.52
C VAL A 32 -15.12 22.18 -7.42
N SER A 33 -13.90 22.08 -7.95
CA SER A 33 -12.92 23.17 -7.85
C SER A 33 -11.84 23.10 -8.92
N THR A 34 -11.12 24.21 -9.13
CA THR A 34 -9.98 24.27 -10.06
C THR A 34 -8.67 23.89 -9.36
N ALA A 35 -7.63 23.53 -10.12
CA ALA A 35 -6.32 23.21 -9.56
C ALA A 35 -5.72 24.37 -8.73
N GLY A 36 -5.95 25.62 -9.14
CA GLY A 36 -5.47 26.81 -8.42
C GLY A 36 -6.14 26.97 -7.06
N GLU A 37 -7.47 26.89 -7.00
CA GLU A 37 -8.23 26.96 -5.75
C GLU A 37 -7.86 25.82 -4.79
N LEU A 38 -7.71 24.60 -5.32
CA LEU A 38 -7.32 23.44 -4.53
C LEU A 38 -5.91 23.56 -3.98
N SER A 39 -4.97 24.09 -4.76
CA SER A 39 -3.60 24.38 -4.35
C SER A 39 -3.57 25.30 -3.12
N ASP A 40 -4.35 26.39 -3.18
CA ASP A 40 -4.41 27.40 -2.13
C ASP A 40 -5.03 26.83 -0.84
N ILE A 41 -6.06 25.98 -0.95
CA ILE A 41 -6.76 25.39 0.20
C ILE A 41 -5.99 24.22 0.82
N ALA A 42 -5.43 23.35 -0.01
CA ALA A 42 -4.68 22.17 0.44
C ALA A 42 -3.26 22.52 0.90
N ASN A 43 -2.82 23.78 0.69
CA ASN A 43 -1.46 24.24 0.90
C ASN A 43 -0.44 23.32 0.21
N VAL A 44 -0.69 23.07 -1.08
CA VAL A 44 0.17 22.27 -1.97
C VAL A 44 0.64 23.18 -3.09
N PRO A 45 1.92 23.20 -3.48
CA PRO A 45 2.41 24.07 -4.56
C PRO A 45 1.60 23.89 -5.86
N ARG A 46 1.33 24.98 -6.59
CA ARG A 46 0.55 24.93 -7.84
C ARG A 46 1.13 23.99 -8.88
N SER A 47 2.46 24.00 -9.06
CA SER A 47 3.17 23.08 -9.96
C SER A 47 2.89 21.61 -9.63
N ARG A 48 2.87 21.27 -8.35
CA ARG A 48 2.60 19.90 -7.88
C ARG A 48 1.12 19.54 -7.87
N SER A 49 0.23 20.53 -7.83
CA SER A 49 -1.21 20.28 -7.75
C SER A 49 -1.74 19.65 -9.04
N TYR A 50 -1.22 20.05 -10.21
CA TYR A 50 -1.59 19.41 -11.48
C TYR A 50 -1.15 17.94 -11.52
N ASP A 51 0.12 17.65 -11.23
CA ASP A 51 0.66 16.27 -11.18
C ASP A 51 -0.16 15.38 -10.22
N VAL A 52 -0.51 15.92 -9.06
CA VAL A 52 -1.23 15.19 -8.02
C VAL A 52 -2.68 14.96 -8.41
N LEU A 53 -3.34 15.94 -9.04
CA LEU A 53 -4.70 15.78 -9.55
C LEU A 53 -4.76 14.77 -10.69
N GLU A 54 -3.77 14.75 -11.58
CA GLU A 54 -3.65 13.72 -12.61
C GLU A 54 -3.46 12.32 -11.99
N SER A 55 -2.60 12.20 -10.96
CA SER A 55 -2.44 10.94 -10.22
C SER A 55 -3.74 10.50 -9.55
N LEU A 56 -4.48 11.41 -8.91
CA LEU A 56 -5.78 11.12 -8.31
C LEU A 56 -6.82 10.69 -9.34
N GLU A 57 -6.82 11.30 -10.53
CA GLU A 57 -7.70 10.90 -11.63
C GLU A 57 -7.35 9.50 -12.13
N LYS A 58 -6.07 9.20 -12.37
CA LYS A 58 -5.61 7.86 -12.75
C LYS A 58 -5.97 6.78 -11.73
N LYS A 59 -5.95 7.14 -10.44
CA LYS A 59 -6.41 6.25 -9.35
C LYS A 59 -7.94 6.17 -9.25
N GLY A 60 -8.67 7.00 -9.98
CA GLY A 60 -10.14 7.02 -10.00
C GLY A 60 -10.78 7.70 -8.80
N PHE A 61 -10.03 8.55 -8.07
CA PHE A 61 -10.51 9.29 -6.89
C PHE A 61 -11.26 10.57 -7.26
N ILE A 62 -10.98 11.10 -8.46
CA ILE A 62 -11.57 12.33 -8.97
C ILE A 62 -11.89 12.16 -10.46
N VAL A 63 -12.75 13.04 -10.98
CA VAL A 63 -13.07 13.15 -12.40
C VAL A 63 -12.69 14.54 -12.88
N MET A 64 -11.96 14.63 -13.99
CA MET A 64 -11.68 15.88 -14.67
C MET A 64 -12.86 16.27 -15.57
N LYS A 65 -13.37 17.49 -15.39
CA LYS A 65 -14.35 18.11 -16.28
C LYS A 65 -13.62 19.10 -17.18
N LEU A 66 -13.49 18.72 -18.46
CA LEU A 66 -12.91 19.56 -19.49
C LEU A 66 -13.74 20.86 -19.65
N GLY A 67 -13.05 21.99 -19.64
CA GLY A 67 -13.65 23.32 -19.69
C GLY A 67 -12.59 24.41 -19.62
N LYS A 68 -13.01 25.67 -19.77
CA LYS A 68 -12.16 26.86 -19.58
C LYS A 68 -12.75 27.70 -18.44
N PRO A 69 -12.26 27.58 -17.19
CA PRO A 69 -11.15 26.75 -16.73
C PRO A 69 -11.52 25.27 -16.51
N ILE A 70 -10.51 24.39 -16.48
CA ILE A 70 -10.64 22.97 -16.15
C ILE A 70 -11.07 22.84 -14.68
N LYS A 71 -12.04 21.96 -14.41
CA LYS A 71 -12.54 21.68 -13.06
C LYS A 71 -12.36 20.21 -12.71
N TYR A 72 -12.22 19.94 -11.43
CA TYR A 72 -12.11 18.60 -10.87
C TYR A 72 -13.30 18.36 -9.96
N ILE A 73 -13.79 17.12 -9.95
CA ILE A 73 -14.95 16.68 -9.18
C ILE A 73 -14.51 15.47 -8.35
N ALA A 74 -14.78 15.47 -7.04
CA ALA A 74 -14.49 14.29 -6.22
C ALA A 74 -15.51 13.18 -6.51
N VAL A 75 -15.03 11.94 -6.60
CA VAL A 75 -15.89 10.75 -6.58
C VAL A 75 -16.40 10.53 -5.15
N PRO A 76 -17.66 10.09 -4.95
CA PRO A 76 -18.20 9.82 -3.62
C PRO A 76 -17.30 8.90 -2.78
N PRO A 77 -17.02 9.23 -1.51
CA PRO A 77 -16.15 8.43 -0.64
C PRO A 77 -16.59 6.97 -0.50
N GLU A 78 -17.90 6.71 -0.48
CA GLU A 78 -18.48 5.37 -0.36
C GLU A 78 -18.06 4.49 -1.55
N GLU A 79 -18.08 5.06 -2.75
CA GLU A 79 -17.65 4.38 -3.97
C GLU A 79 -16.13 4.16 -3.97
N ILE A 80 -15.35 5.12 -3.46
CA ILE A 80 -13.90 4.98 -3.33
C ILE A 80 -13.53 3.84 -2.38
N VAL A 81 -14.18 3.74 -1.22
CA VAL A 81 -13.95 2.63 -0.29
C VAL A 81 -14.22 1.29 -0.95
N PHE A 82 -15.32 1.17 -1.71
CA PHE A 82 -15.65 -0.05 -2.45
C PHE A 82 -14.58 -0.40 -3.49
N ARG A 83 -14.16 0.58 -4.31
CA ARG A 83 -13.13 0.38 -5.36
C ARG A 83 -11.78 -0.01 -4.77
N VAL A 84 -11.35 0.65 -3.70
CA VAL A 84 -10.09 0.35 -3.00
C VAL A 84 -10.12 -1.06 -2.42
N LYS A 85 -11.21 -1.44 -1.74
CA LYS A 85 -11.35 -2.80 -1.20
C LYS A 85 -11.24 -3.86 -2.31
N ARG A 86 -11.97 -3.67 -3.41
CA ARG A 86 -11.96 -4.61 -4.54
C ARG A 86 -10.56 -4.74 -5.13
N LYS A 87 -9.86 -3.61 -5.32
CA LYS A 87 -8.48 -3.59 -5.81
C LYS A 87 -7.53 -4.38 -4.91
N ILE A 88 -7.60 -4.16 -3.58
CA ILE A 88 -6.76 -4.90 -2.62
C ILE A 88 -7.05 -6.40 -2.68
N GLU A 89 -8.32 -6.79 -2.81
CA GLU A 89 -8.70 -8.19 -2.92
C GLU A 89 -8.15 -8.84 -4.20
N GLU A 90 -8.23 -8.15 -5.34
CA GLU A 90 -7.69 -8.60 -6.63
C GLU A 90 -6.16 -8.71 -6.58
N GLU A 91 -5.46 -7.69 -6.08
CA GLU A 91 -4.01 -7.68 -5.93
C GLU A 91 -3.53 -8.78 -4.97
N SER A 92 -4.23 -8.99 -3.86
CA SER A 92 -3.90 -10.04 -2.90
C SER A 92 -4.08 -11.44 -3.51
N LYS A 93 -5.16 -11.67 -4.26
CA LYS A 93 -5.35 -12.95 -4.97
C LYS A 93 -4.26 -13.20 -6.00
N ALA A 94 -3.91 -12.18 -6.79
CA ALA A 94 -2.82 -12.29 -7.77
C ALA A 94 -1.47 -12.60 -7.09
N GLN A 95 -1.15 -11.92 -6.00
CA GLN A 95 0.07 -12.18 -5.23
C GLN A 95 0.10 -13.59 -4.62
N MET A 96 -1.04 -14.10 -4.12
CA MET A 96 -1.14 -15.46 -3.61
C MET A 96 -0.83 -16.48 -4.71
N LEU A 97 -1.40 -16.31 -5.91
CA LEU A 97 -1.13 -17.19 -7.05
C LEU A 97 0.35 -17.19 -7.42
N THR A 98 0.99 -16.01 -7.51
CA THR A 98 2.43 -15.91 -7.78
C THR A 98 3.26 -16.62 -6.70
N LEU A 99 2.89 -16.50 -5.42
CA LEU A 99 3.59 -17.21 -4.34
C LEU A 99 3.40 -18.73 -4.43
N ASP A 100 2.23 -19.20 -4.85
CA ASP A 100 1.97 -20.63 -5.03
C ASP A 100 2.69 -21.20 -6.26
N GLU A 101 2.85 -20.42 -7.33
CA GLU A 101 3.71 -20.77 -8.46
C GLU A 101 5.18 -20.85 -8.03
N LEU A 102 5.65 -19.87 -7.26
CA LEU A 102 7.02 -19.85 -6.74
C LEU A 102 7.33 -21.04 -5.82
N LYS A 103 6.35 -21.58 -5.08
CA LYS A 103 6.57 -22.78 -4.26
C LYS A 103 6.94 -24.02 -5.09
N ASN A 104 6.50 -24.05 -6.34
CA ASN A 104 6.70 -25.18 -7.25
C ASN A 104 7.72 -24.90 -8.34
N SER A 105 8.44 -23.78 -8.26
CA SER A 105 9.42 -23.38 -9.26
C SER A 105 10.83 -23.74 -8.86
N ASP A 106 11.70 -23.87 -9.86
CA ASP A 106 13.13 -24.12 -9.69
C ASP A 106 13.82 -23.06 -8.81
N ILE A 107 13.26 -21.84 -8.76
CA ILE A 107 13.74 -20.74 -7.90
C ILE A 107 13.70 -21.14 -6.43
N LEU A 108 12.64 -21.83 -5.99
CA LEU A 108 12.58 -22.27 -4.59
C LEU A 108 13.67 -23.30 -4.30
N ASP A 109 13.97 -24.17 -5.27
CA ASP A 109 15.01 -25.19 -5.10
C ASP A 109 16.42 -24.56 -5.09
N GLU A 110 16.67 -23.55 -5.92
CA GLU A 110 17.89 -22.74 -5.82
C GLU A 110 18.02 -22.05 -4.45
N LEU A 111 16.93 -21.45 -3.94
CA LEU A 111 16.92 -20.84 -2.61
C LEU A 111 17.17 -21.87 -1.49
N LYS A 112 16.62 -23.08 -1.60
CA LYS A 112 16.91 -24.18 -0.67
C LYS A 112 18.37 -24.60 -0.71
N LEU A 113 18.97 -24.69 -1.90
CA LEU A 113 20.38 -25.03 -2.07
C LEU A 113 21.28 -23.97 -1.41
N LEU A 114 21.00 -22.68 -1.62
CA LEU A 114 21.72 -21.59 -0.95
C LEU A 114 21.61 -21.67 0.58
N HIS A 115 20.40 -21.94 1.10
CA HIS A 115 20.20 -22.10 2.54
C HIS A 115 21.01 -23.27 3.11
N LYS A 116 20.99 -24.43 2.44
CA LYS A 116 21.71 -25.62 2.91
C LYS A 116 23.23 -25.41 2.93
N ASN A 117 23.78 -24.86 1.83
CA ASN A 117 25.21 -24.58 1.74
C ASN A 117 25.68 -23.53 2.75
N GLY A 118 24.83 -22.56 3.09
CA GLY A 118 25.13 -21.55 4.11
C GLY A 118 25.15 -22.11 5.53
N VAL A 119 24.28 -23.07 5.84
CA VAL A 119 24.19 -23.69 7.18
C VAL A 119 25.33 -24.66 7.46
N GLU A 120 25.85 -25.35 6.44
CA GLU A 120 27.00 -26.27 6.59
C GLU A 120 28.30 -25.55 6.99
N LEU A 121 28.36 -24.22 6.88
CA LEU A 121 29.51 -23.39 7.22
C LEU A 121 29.47 -22.79 8.64
N ILE A 122 28.42 -23.07 9.42
CA ILE A 122 28.19 -22.47 10.75
C ILE A 122 28.45 -23.53 11.83
N GLU A 123 29.29 -23.23 12.83
CA GLU A 123 29.51 -24.15 13.94
C GLU A 123 28.25 -24.28 14.81
N PRO A 124 27.94 -25.47 15.38
CA PRO A 124 26.75 -25.71 16.21
C PRO A 124 26.57 -24.74 17.38
N GLY A 125 27.65 -24.13 17.90
CA GLY A 125 27.61 -23.12 18.96
C GLY A 125 27.05 -21.75 18.52
N ASP A 126 27.18 -21.43 17.23
CA ASP A 126 26.73 -20.16 16.64
C ASP A 126 25.25 -20.19 16.23
N LEU A 127 24.60 -21.37 16.26
CA LEU A 127 23.17 -21.55 16.04
C LEU A 127 22.29 -21.06 17.21
N THR A 128 22.89 -20.49 18.26
CA THR A 128 22.17 -19.88 19.39
C THR A 128 21.56 -18.53 18.97
N GLY A 129 20.25 -18.53 18.69
CA GLY A 129 19.53 -17.36 18.18
C GLY A 129 18.61 -16.68 19.22
N VAL A 130 18.52 -15.35 19.17
CA VAL A 130 17.50 -14.59 19.90
C VAL A 130 16.33 -14.26 18.98
N ILE A 131 15.15 -14.78 19.28
CA ILE A 131 13.92 -14.45 18.54
C ILE A 131 13.30 -13.19 19.17
N LYS A 132 13.29 -12.10 18.43
CA LYS A 132 12.70 -10.83 18.88
C LYS A 132 11.32 -10.61 18.27
N GLY A 133 10.36 -10.25 19.12
CA GLY A 133 8.99 -9.90 18.73
C GLY A 133 8.01 -11.07 18.86
N ARG A 134 6.80 -10.77 19.36
CA ARG A 134 5.77 -11.76 19.67
C ARG A 134 5.34 -12.58 18.44
N ASN A 135 5.08 -11.92 17.31
CA ASN A 135 4.68 -12.63 16.08
C ASN A 135 5.78 -13.57 15.57
N ASN A 136 7.04 -13.15 15.68
CA ASN A 136 8.18 -13.98 15.26
C ASN A 136 8.35 -15.21 16.16
N LEU A 137 8.13 -15.06 17.47
CA LEU A 137 8.09 -16.19 18.41
C LEU A 137 6.99 -17.19 18.03
N TYR A 138 5.77 -16.72 17.76
CA TYR A 138 4.67 -17.61 17.37
C TYR A 138 4.95 -18.35 16.06
N ASN A 139 5.46 -17.64 15.05
CA ASN A 139 5.82 -18.26 13.77
C ASN A 139 6.93 -19.30 13.93
N HIS A 140 7.93 -19.04 14.78
CA HIS A 140 9.00 -19.99 15.05
C HIS A 140 8.49 -21.24 15.77
N LEU A 141 7.67 -21.08 16.81
CA LEU A 141 7.05 -22.21 17.52
C LEU A 141 6.18 -23.05 16.58
N GLU A 142 5.40 -22.41 15.71
CA GLU A 142 4.58 -23.11 14.71
C GLU A 142 5.47 -23.92 13.74
N ALA A 143 6.59 -23.34 13.29
CA ALA A 143 7.55 -24.05 12.44
C ALA A 143 8.16 -25.25 13.16
N THR A 144 8.63 -25.10 14.40
CA THR A 144 9.22 -26.19 15.20
C THR A 144 8.21 -27.31 15.41
N MET A 145 6.95 -26.98 15.70
CA MET A 145 5.86 -27.95 15.87
C MET A 145 5.55 -28.69 14.56
N LYS A 146 5.57 -28.00 13.40
CA LYS A 146 5.36 -28.64 12.10
C LYS A 146 6.51 -29.58 11.72
N SER A 147 7.73 -29.29 12.15
CA SER A 147 8.90 -30.15 11.91
C SER A 147 9.08 -31.26 12.95
N ALA A 148 8.30 -31.26 14.03
CA ALA A 148 8.41 -32.26 15.08
C ALA A 148 7.89 -33.62 14.57
N THR A 149 8.76 -34.62 14.55
CA THR A 149 8.40 -36.01 14.31
C THR A 149 8.01 -36.68 15.64
N LYS A 150 7.16 -37.70 15.56
CA LYS A 150 6.60 -38.42 16.73
C LYS A 150 7.63 -39.36 17.35
#